data_AF-A0A936D5Q1-F1
#
_entry.id   AF-A0A936D5Q1-F1
#
_cell.length_a   1.000
_cell.length_b   1.000
_cell.length_c   1.000
_cell.angle_alpha   90.00
_cell.angle_beta   90.00
_cell.angle_gamma   90.00
#
_symmetry.space_group_name_H-M   'P 1'
#
loop_
_entity.id
_entity.type
_entity.pdbx_description
1 polymer ?
#
loop_
_entity_poly.entity_id
_entity_poly.type
_entity_poly.pdbx_seq_one_letter_code
_entity_poly.pdbx_strand_id
1 'polypeptide(L)'
;MALRRLAALALVVLAACTKSDPPSPPASSAPSSSSSSSSSAAPLASDARDAGDARDAAPLELSEAMLGLGPRLAAEAKSRPRGAVPAEDVFDMARSVGASLDAPKQHLAAAWKAAYCIAAQNPSEDFVVDVCEYVDEKAAREGEGISKKGFSNIPGREVHRSGATLLTLRVGKPSPENKALAAKIVEGFAKLKAPKK
;
A
#
# COMPACT_ATOMS: atom_id res chain seq x y z
N MET A 1 15.28 36.64 36.99
CA MET A 1 14.16 37.38 37.62
C MET A 1 13.16 37.67 36.51
N ALA A 2 12.08 36.87 36.42
CA ALA A 2 10.69 37.25 36.77
C ALA A 2 10.06 38.12 35.65
N LEU A 3 9.06 37.66 34.89
CA LEU A 3 7.63 37.52 35.24
C LEU A 3 6.98 36.51 34.26
N ARG A 4 6.32 35.43 34.72
CA ARG A 4 4.86 35.29 35.00
C ARG A 4 3.95 35.56 33.77
N ARG A 5 3.47 34.48 33.13
CA ARG A 5 2.12 33.86 33.25
C ARG A 5 1.03 34.61 32.46
N LEU A 6 0.32 33.89 31.57
CA LEU A 6 -1.14 33.76 31.61
C LEU A 6 -1.60 32.67 30.63
N ALA A 7 -2.33 31.71 31.19
CA ALA A 7 -3.08 30.70 30.50
C ALA A 7 -4.43 31.28 30.05
N ALA A 8 -4.92 30.87 28.88
CA ALA A 8 -6.31 31.04 28.49
C ALA A 8 -6.82 29.69 27.97
N LEU A 9 -7.59 29.05 28.85
CA LEU A 9 -8.43 27.88 28.63
C LEU A 9 -9.67 28.35 27.86
N ALA A 10 -10.06 27.67 26.77
CA ALA A 10 -11.40 27.83 26.21
C ALA A 10 -11.96 26.47 25.76
N LEU A 11 -13.08 26.14 26.41
CA LEU A 11 -13.87 24.92 26.33
C LEU A 11 -14.76 24.85 25.07
N VAL A 12 -14.90 23.61 24.56
CA VAL A 12 -16.15 22.89 24.18
C VAL A 12 -17.09 23.50 23.15
N VAL A 13 -17.36 22.76 22.05
CA VAL A 13 -18.69 22.20 21.71
C VAL A 13 -18.54 20.87 20.95
N LEU A 14 -19.02 19.78 21.58
CA LEU A 14 -19.35 18.51 20.92
C LEU A 14 -20.69 18.67 20.20
N ALA A 15 -20.72 18.47 18.88
CA ALA A 15 -21.96 18.25 18.14
C ALA A 15 -22.05 16.76 17.77
N ALA A 16 -23.00 16.08 18.41
CA ALA A 16 -23.31 14.68 18.20
C ALA A 16 -24.19 14.47 16.95
N CYS A 17 -23.85 13.39 16.24
CA CYS A 17 -24.62 12.52 15.34
C CYS A 17 -26.06 12.89 14.93
N THR A 18 -26.32 12.86 13.62
CA THR A 18 -27.48 12.13 13.07
C THR A 18 -27.07 11.32 11.85
N LYS A 19 -27.14 10.00 12.01
CA LYS A 19 -26.93 8.95 11.01
C LYS A 19 -28.21 8.81 10.17
N SER A 20 -28.09 8.90 8.85
CA SER A 20 -29.16 8.57 7.91
C SER A 20 -28.75 7.32 7.15
N ASP A 21 -29.38 6.19 7.44
CA ASP A 21 -29.24 4.93 6.70
C ASP A 21 -30.16 4.95 5.47
N PRO A 22 -29.66 4.66 4.25
CA PRO A 22 -30.51 4.28 3.13
C PRO A 22 -30.87 2.77 3.19
N PRO A 23 -32.06 2.39 2.71
CA PRO A 23 -32.66 1.05 2.88
C PRO A 23 -31.98 -0.08 2.08
N SER A 24 -32.08 -1.28 2.63
CA SER A 24 -31.62 -2.56 2.06
C SER A 24 -32.34 -2.95 0.75
N PRO A 25 -31.69 -3.75 -0.13
CA PRO A 25 -32.20 -4.10 -1.45
C PRO A 25 -33.28 -5.19 -1.39
N PRO A 26 -34.23 -5.22 -2.35
CA PRO A 26 -35.13 -6.36 -2.48
C PRO A 26 -34.43 -7.60 -3.06
N ALA A 27 -34.94 -8.75 -2.62
CA ALA A 27 -34.42 -10.09 -2.82
C ALA A 27 -34.78 -10.73 -4.18
N SER A 28 -33.96 -11.71 -4.55
CA SER A 28 -34.21 -12.94 -5.32
C SER A 28 -35.42 -13.02 -6.25
N SER A 29 -35.12 -13.28 -7.52
CA SER A 29 -35.93 -14.15 -8.37
C SER A 29 -35.02 -15.10 -9.15
N ALA A 30 -34.97 -16.37 -8.74
CA ALA A 30 -34.70 -17.47 -9.66
C ALA A 30 -36.02 -17.86 -10.34
N PRO A 31 -35.98 -18.35 -11.58
CA PRO A 31 -36.62 -19.63 -11.82
C PRO A 31 -35.73 -20.63 -12.56
N SER A 32 -35.93 -21.89 -12.18
CA SER A 32 -35.39 -23.11 -12.77
C SER A 32 -36.07 -23.48 -14.09
N SER A 33 -35.27 -24.14 -14.94
CA SER A 33 -35.55 -25.33 -15.76
C SER A 33 -36.73 -25.38 -16.74
N SER A 34 -36.43 -25.75 -17.99
CA SER A 34 -36.93 -26.94 -18.71
C SER A 34 -36.22 -27.04 -20.09
N SER A 35 -35.46 -28.10 -20.37
CA SER A 35 -35.85 -29.27 -21.21
C SER A 35 -35.81 -28.95 -22.71
N SER A 36 -35.25 -29.69 -23.67
CA SER A 36 -34.54 -30.97 -23.80
C SER A 36 -34.02 -31.00 -25.24
N SER A 37 -32.96 -31.76 -25.56
CA SER A 37 -32.92 -32.60 -26.78
C SER A 37 -31.65 -33.45 -26.80
N SER A 38 -31.90 -34.76 -26.74
CA SER A 38 -30.97 -35.87 -26.89
C SER A 38 -30.30 -35.87 -28.26
N SER A 39 -29.05 -36.34 -28.31
CA SER A 39 -28.55 -37.15 -29.43
C SER A 39 -27.47 -38.08 -28.93
N SER A 40 -27.78 -39.37 -28.98
CA SER A 40 -26.89 -40.49 -28.69
C SER A 40 -25.95 -40.74 -29.86
N ALA A 41 -24.67 -40.97 -29.56
CA ALA A 41 -23.82 -41.86 -30.33
C ALA A 41 -22.79 -42.51 -29.38
N ALA A 42 -22.61 -43.81 -29.56
CA ALA A 42 -21.91 -44.75 -28.69
C ALA A 42 -20.36 -44.69 -28.83
N PRO A 43 -19.61 -45.41 -27.97
CA PRO A 43 -18.21 -45.11 -27.66
C PRO A 43 -17.22 -45.86 -28.57
N LEU A 44 -16.03 -45.29 -28.74
CA LEU A 44 -14.84 -46.04 -29.12
C LEU A 44 -13.73 -45.72 -28.13
N ALA A 45 -13.41 -46.72 -27.32
CA ALA A 45 -12.17 -46.78 -26.55
C ALA A 45 -11.00 -47.01 -27.53
N SER A 46 -9.93 -46.25 -27.34
CA SER A 46 -8.58 -46.67 -27.69
C SER A 46 -7.67 -46.31 -26.54
N ASP A 47 -7.06 -47.35 -25.99
CA ASP A 47 -6.06 -47.33 -24.95
C ASP A 47 -4.79 -46.55 -25.32
N ALA A 48 -4.08 -46.19 -24.24
CA ALA A 48 -2.63 -46.23 -24.10
C ALA A 48 -1.86 -44.89 -24.05
N ARG A 49 -1.56 -44.55 -22.78
CA ARG A 49 -0.24 -44.26 -22.23
C ARG A 49 0.40 -42.89 -22.50
N ASP A 50 0.54 -42.19 -21.38
CA ASP A 50 1.78 -41.59 -20.88
C ASP A 50 2.40 -40.47 -21.72
N ALA A 51 1.98 -39.24 -21.40
CA ALA A 51 2.87 -38.09 -21.40
C ALA A 51 2.40 -37.17 -20.26
N GLY A 52 3.31 -36.96 -19.31
CA GLY A 52 3.09 -36.42 -17.98
C GLY A 52 2.28 -35.12 -17.87
N ASP A 53 1.70 -34.98 -16.69
CA ASP A 53 1.33 -33.73 -16.02
C ASP A 53 1.93 -32.47 -16.65
N ALA A 54 1.19 -31.91 -17.61
CA ALA A 54 1.43 -30.58 -18.16
C ALA A 54 0.28 -29.65 -17.77
N ARG A 55 -0.25 -29.82 -16.55
CA ARG A 55 -1.31 -28.98 -15.98
C ARG A 55 -1.06 -28.77 -14.50
N ASP A 56 -0.03 -28.01 -14.12
CA ASP A 56 -0.02 -27.29 -12.84
C ASP A 56 1.17 -26.32 -12.70
N ALA A 57 1.43 -25.53 -13.75
CA ALA A 57 2.30 -24.36 -13.61
C ALA A 57 1.79 -23.20 -14.47
N ALA A 58 1.12 -22.26 -13.78
CA ALA A 58 0.54 -20.97 -14.19
C ALA A 58 -0.97 -20.98 -14.56
N PRO A 59 -1.81 -20.07 -13.98
CA PRO A 59 -1.47 -18.65 -13.76
C PRO A 59 -2.10 -18.00 -12.50
N LEU A 60 -1.41 -17.99 -11.36
CA LEU A 60 -1.84 -17.15 -10.23
C LEU A 60 -1.71 -15.64 -10.57
N GLU A 61 -0.66 -15.27 -11.32
CA GLU A 61 -0.37 -13.89 -11.72
C GLU A 61 -1.45 -13.26 -12.63
N LEU A 62 -2.03 -14.04 -13.56
CA LEU A 62 -3.09 -13.53 -14.44
C LEU A 62 -4.40 -13.33 -13.65
N SER A 63 -4.65 -14.19 -12.66
CA SER A 63 -5.86 -14.11 -11.83
C SER A 63 -5.89 -12.87 -10.94
N GLU A 64 -4.74 -12.45 -10.37
CA GLU A 64 -4.65 -11.25 -9.54
C GLU A 64 -4.69 -9.96 -10.36
N ALA A 65 -4.11 -9.96 -11.56
CA ALA A 65 -4.20 -8.82 -12.48
C ALA A 65 -5.64 -8.57 -12.99
N MET A 66 -6.48 -9.61 -13.02
CA MET A 66 -7.90 -9.54 -13.39
C MET A 66 -8.81 -9.09 -12.24
N LEU A 67 -8.29 -9.01 -11.01
CA LEU A 67 -9.04 -8.43 -9.89
C LEU A 67 -9.19 -6.92 -10.04
N GLY A 68 -10.33 -6.39 -9.59
CA GLY A 68 -10.50 -4.94 -9.42
C GLY A 68 -9.49 -4.35 -8.43
N LEU A 69 -9.32 -3.03 -8.45
CA LEU A 69 -8.33 -2.32 -7.62
C LEU A 69 -8.48 -2.63 -6.11
N GLY A 70 -9.71 -2.61 -5.58
CA GLY A 70 -9.99 -2.84 -4.16
C GLY A 70 -9.48 -4.20 -3.66
N PRO A 71 -9.90 -5.33 -4.26
CA PRO A 71 -9.39 -6.65 -3.91
C PRO A 71 -7.86 -6.78 -4.00
N ARG A 72 -7.21 -6.12 -4.97
CA ARG A 72 -5.74 -6.14 -5.09
C ARG A 72 -5.06 -5.42 -3.93
N LEU A 73 -5.55 -4.24 -3.56
CA LEU A 73 -5.06 -3.51 -2.38
C LEU A 73 -5.25 -4.35 -1.12
N ALA A 74 -6.41 -5.00 -0.95
CA ALA A 74 -6.68 -5.88 0.18
C ALA A 74 -5.75 -7.11 0.22
N ALA A 75 -5.43 -7.69 -0.93
CA ALA A 75 -4.49 -8.81 -1.03
C ALA A 75 -3.07 -8.39 -0.61
N GLU A 76 -2.56 -7.27 -1.13
CA GLU A 76 -1.27 -6.68 -0.72
C GLU A 76 -1.22 -6.39 0.79
N ALA A 77 -2.29 -5.79 1.34
CA ALA A 77 -2.36 -5.50 2.78
C ALA A 77 -2.32 -6.78 3.64
N LYS A 78 -2.91 -7.88 3.17
CA LYS A 78 -2.93 -9.16 3.87
C LYS A 78 -1.60 -9.92 3.77
N SER A 79 -0.84 -9.72 2.70
CA SER A 79 0.41 -10.44 2.42
C SER A 79 1.67 -9.67 2.86
N ARG A 80 1.50 -8.63 3.69
CA ARG A 80 2.61 -7.80 4.18
C ARG A 80 3.76 -8.61 4.77
N PRO A 81 5.02 -8.28 4.42
CA PRO A 81 6.19 -9.03 4.85
C PRO A 81 6.55 -8.71 6.30
N ARG A 82 6.85 -9.74 7.11
CA ARG A 82 7.30 -9.55 8.51
C ARG A 82 8.74 -9.05 8.65
N GLY A 83 9.52 -9.05 7.57
CA GLY A 83 10.94 -8.67 7.57
C GLY A 83 11.21 -7.20 7.20
N ALA A 84 10.17 -6.44 6.86
CA ALA A 84 10.25 -5.01 6.58
C ALA A 84 9.98 -4.19 7.85
N VAL A 85 10.47 -2.96 7.90
CA VAL A 85 9.95 -1.95 8.83
C VAL A 85 8.49 -1.68 8.43
N PRO A 86 7.52 -1.84 9.34
CA PRO A 86 6.13 -1.48 9.08
C PRO A 86 6.02 -0.02 8.64
N ALA A 87 5.27 0.24 7.58
CA ALA A 87 5.12 1.58 7.04
C ALA A 87 4.51 2.55 8.06
N GLU A 88 3.63 2.07 8.93
CA GLU A 88 3.05 2.85 10.03
C GLU A 88 4.13 3.38 10.98
N ASP A 89 5.14 2.57 11.33
CA ASP A 89 6.26 2.99 12.17
C ASP A 89 7.07 4.12 11.51
N VAL A 90 7.15 4.12 10.17
CA VAL A 90 7.80 5.20 9.40
C VAL A 90 6.96 6.49 9.47
N PHE A 91 5.63 6.41 9.38
CA PHE A 91 4.77 7.59 9.51
C PHE A 91 4.74 8.13 10.94
N ASP A 92 4.70 7.27 11.95
CA ASP A 92 4.77 7.67 13.35
C ASP A 92 6.11 8.34 13.66
N MET A 93 7.20 7.78 13.14
CA MET A 93 8.52 8.42 13.20
C MET A 93 8.54 9.78 12.49
N ALA A 94 8.00 9.88 11.27
CA ALA A 94 7.96 11.14 10.54
C ALA A 94 7.17 12.22 11.30
N ARG A 95 6.02 11.86 11.90
CA ARG A 95 5.25 12.76 12.75
C ARG A 95 6.02 13.18 14.01
N SER A 96 6.75 12.25 14.62
CA SER A 96 7.56 12.54 15.81
C SER A 96 8.66 13.58 15.57
N VAL A 97 9.15 13.72 14.32
CA VAL A 97 10.15 14.73 13.94
C VAL A 97 9.55 16.00 13.33
N GLY A 98 8.23 16.15 13.39
CA GLY A 98 7.50 17.37 13.04
C GLY A 98 6.74 17.33 11.71
N ALA A 99 6.64 16.18 11.04
CA ALA A 99 5.87 16.09 9.80
C ALA A 99 4.36 16.15 10.07
N SER A 100 3.68 17.15 9.50
CA SER A 100 2.22 17.23 9.48
C SER A 100 1.69 16.55 8.22
N LEU A 101 1.32 15.27 8.32
CA LEU A 101 0.84 14.47 7.20
C LEU A 101 -0.65 14.15 7.33
N ASP A 102 -1.37 14.11 6.21
CA ASP A 102 -2.71 13.56 6.12
C ASP A 102 -2.75 12.08 6.55
N ALA A 103 -3.95 11.50 6.60
CA ALA A 103 -4.10 10.06 6.80
C ALA A 103 -3.41 9.29 5.65
N PRO A 104 -2.54 8.29 5.96
CA PRO A 104 -1.92 7.47 4.93
C PRO A 104 -2.96 6.71 4.09
N LYS A 105 -2.69 6.59 2.79
CA LYS A 105 -3.53 5.86 1.83
C LYS A 105 -2.69 4.86 1.07
N GLN A 106 -3.22 3.65 0.93
CA GLN A 106 -2.59 2.59 0.15
C GLN A 106 -2.68 2.89 -1.34
N HIS A 107 -1.62 2.52 -2.06
CA HIS A 107 -1.60 2.41 -3.52
C HIS A 107 -0.98 1.07 -3.90
N LEU A 108 -1.14 0.67 -5.16
CA LEU A 108 -0.66 -0.63 -5.62
C LEU A 108 0.86 -0.73 -5.53
N ALA A 109 1.34 -1.66 -4.73
CA ALA A 109 2.74 -1.95 -4.52
C ALA A 109 3.39 -2.60 -5.76
N ALA A 110 2.60 -3.34 -6.54
CA ALA A 110 3.04 -4.04 -7.74
C ALA A 110 3.79 -3.14 -8.75
N ALA A 111 3.46 -1.85 -8.85
CA ALA A 111 4.14 -0.91 -9.75
C ALA A 111 5.63 -0.68 -9.38
N TRP A 112 6.01 -0.98 -8.13
CA TRP A 112 7.38 -0.88 -7.62
C TRP A 112 7.99 -2.24 -7.24
N LYS A 113 7.33 -3.34 -7.64
CA LYS A 113 7.65 -4.72 -7.21
C LYS A 113 7.72 -4.86 -5.68
N ALA A 114 6.97 -4.04 -4.96
CA ALA A 114 6.83 -4.12 -3.52
C ALA A 114 5.66 -5.06 -3.16
N ALA A 115 5.62 -5.50 -1.91
CA ALA A 115 4.51 -6.28 -1.37
C ALA A 115 3.37 -5.38 -0.85
N TYR A 116 3.72 -4.19 -0.36
CA TYR A 116 2.76 -3.21 0.17
C TYR A 116 3.33 -1.80 0.04
N CYS A 117 2.50 -0.82 -0.30
CA CYS A 117 2.91 0.58 -0.27
C CYS A 117 1.78 1.49 0.23
N ILE A 118 2.14 2.48 1.05
CA ILE A 118 1.25 3.54 1.51
C ILE A 118 1.96 4.89 1.42
N ALA A 119 1.18 5.94 1.16
CA ALA A 119 1.67 7.30 1.10
C ALA A 119 0.80 8.26 1.92
N ALA A 120 1.43 9.29 2.46
CA ALA A 120 0.77 10.44 3.08
C ALA A 120 1.42 11.73 2.59
N GLN A 121 0.66 12.83 2.64
CA GLN A 121 1.07 14.11 2.09
C GLN A 121 0.83 15.24 3.10
N ASN A 122 1.58 16.33 2.97
CA ASN A 122 1.24 17.64 3.51
C ASN A 122 0.84 18.54 2.33
N PRO A 123 -0.46 18.78 2.08
CA PRO A 123 -0.90 19.60 0.95
C PRO A 123 -0.42 21.04 1.02
N SER A 124 -0.28 21.60 2.23
CA SER A 124 0.13 22.98 2.44
C SER A 124 1.61 23.22 2.08
N GLU A 125 2.45 22.21 2.25
CA GLU A 125 3.90 22.28 2.01
C GLU A 125 4.34 21.59 0.70
N ASP A 126 3.39 21.00 -0.04
CA ASP A 126 3.67 20.19 -1.22
C ASP A 126 4.72 19.09 -0.93
N PHE A 127 4.53 18.40 0.19
CA PHE A 127 5.44 17.38 0.71
C PHE A 127 4.76 16.01 0.69
N VAL A 128 5.47 14.97 0.24
CA VAL A 128 4.95 13.59 0.19
C VAL A 128 5.92 12.64 0.85
N VAL A 129 5.39 11.74 1.66
CA VAL A 129 6.08 10.58 2.24
C VAL A 129 5.40 9.33 1.71
N ASP A 130 6.15 8.50 1.01
CA ASP A 130 5.72 7.24 0.42
C ASP A 130 6.61 6.13 0.96
N VAL A 131 6.01 5.03 1.38
CA VAL A 131 6.70 3.92 2.04
C VAL A 131 6.28 2.62 1.41
N CYS A 132 7.26 1.85 0.95
CA CYS A 132 7.05 0.55 0.34
C CYS A 132 7.79 -0.55 1.11
N GLU A 133 7.08 -1.62 1.42
CA GLU A 133 7.58 -2.82 2.09
C GLU A 133 7.86 -3.91 1.06
N TYR A 134 9.03 -4.54 1.18
CA TYR A 134 9.48 -5.61 0.32
C TYR A 134 9.67 -6.90 1.12
N VAL A 135 9.57 -8.02 0.41
CA VAL A 135 9.71 -9.35 1.00
C VAL A 135 11.09 -9.58 1.61
N ASP A 136 12.13 -8.95 1.06
CA ASP A 136 13.50 -8.97 1.55
C ASP A 136 14.31 -7.77 1.06
N GLU A 137 15.57 -7.67 1.52
CA GLU A 137 16.46 -6.57 1.11
C GLU A 137 16.87 -6.62 -0.37
N LYS A 138 16.85 -7.80 -1.00
CA LYS A 138 17.20 -7.95 -2.42
C LYS A 138 16.10 -7.34 -3.28
N ALA A 139 14.84 -7.65 -2.97
CA ALA A 139 13.68 -7.06 -3.60
C ALA A 139 13.63 -5.54 -3.37
N ALA A 140 13.92 -5.07 -2.15
CA ALA A 140 14.00 -3.63 -1.88
C ALA A 140 15.09 -2.92 -2.71
N ARG A 141 16.27 -3.53 -2.89
CA ARG A 141 17.31 -2.99 -3.77
C ARG A 141 16.87 -2.91 -5.23
N GLU A 142 16.16 -3.92 -5.73
CA GLU A 142 15.60 -3.90 -7.08
C GLU A 142 14.53 -2.80 -7.23
N GLY A 143 13.60 -2.73 -6.27
CA GLY A 143 12.58 -1.68 -6.20
C GLY A 143 13.17 -0.28 -6.15
N GLU A 144 14.27 -0.09 -5.42
CA GLU A 144 15.01 1.18 -5.37
C GLU A 144 15.51 1.58 -6.76
N GLY A 145 16.09 0.64 -7.50
CA GLY A 145 16.55 0.86 -8.87
C GLY A 145 15.42 1.21 -9.83
N ILE A 146 14.29 0.48 -9.76
CA ILE A 146 13.08 0.76 -10.54
C ILE A 146 12.55 2.17 -10.22
N SER A 147 12.44 2.48 -8.94
CA SER A 147 11.94 3.75 -8.42
C SER A 147 12.81 4.93 -8.85
N LYS A 148 14.14 4.81 -8.77
CA LYS A 148 15.07 5.86 -9.19
C LYS A 148 15.08 6.06 -10.71
N LYS A 149 15.05 4.96 -11.48
CA LYS A 149 15.07 5.03 -12.94
C LYS A 149 13.75 5.57 -13.51
N GLY A 150 12.62 4.99 -13.08
CA GLY A 150 11.29 5.27 -13.62
C GLY A 150 10.77 6.67 -13.31
N PHE A 151 11.28 7.29 -12.25
CA PHE A 151 10.82 8.60 -11.78
C PHE A 151 11.97 9.61 -11.63
N SER A 152 13.05 9.43 -12.39
CA SER A 152 14.24 10.28 -12.35
C SER A 152 13.96 11.75 -12.74
N ASN A 153 12.87 11.99 -13.45
CA ASN A 153 12.42 13.30 -13.90
C ASN A 153 11.50 14.03 -12.90
N ILE A 154 11.17 13.44 -11.75
CA ILE A 154 10.34 14.08 -10.72
C ILE A 154 11.25 14.95 -9.84
N PRO A 155 11.13 16.30 -9.88
CA PRO A 155 11.97 17.18 -9.06
C PRO A 155 11.70 16.98 -7.56
N GLY A 156 12.74 17.17 -6.75
CA GLY A 156 12.64 17.09 -5.29
C GLY A 156 12.29 15.70 -4.77
N ARG A 157 12.38 14.66 -5.60
CA ARG A 157 12.12 13.27 -5.22
C ARG A 157 13.40 12.56 -4.82
N GLU A 158 13.39 11.97 -3.64
CA GLU A 158 14.49 11.16 -3.11
C GLU A 158 14.00 9.79 -2.69
N VAL A 159 14.85 8.78 -2.83
CA VAL A 159 14.54 7.39 -2.46
C VAL A 159 15.64 6.87 -1.56
N HIS A 160 15.23 6.41 -0.38
CA HIS A 160 16.07 5.94 0.73
C HIS A 160 15.67 4.52 1.10
N ARG A 161 16.63 3.66 1.43
CA ARG A 161 16.37 2.26 1.77
C ARG A 161 16.89 1.93 3.16
N SER A 162 16.10 1.18 3.93
CA SER A 162 16.49 0.58 5.21
C SER A 162 16.02 -0.88 5.22
N GLY A 163 16.97 -1.82 5.15
CA GLY A 163 16.67 -3.25 5.01
C GLY A 163 15.75 -3.53 3.82
N ALA A 164 14.58 -4.11 4.11
CA ALA A 164 13.54 -4.46 3.15
C ALA A 164 12.45 -3.37 2.98
N THR A 165 12.70 -2.14 3.41
CA THR A 165 11.75 -1.02 3.29
C THR A 165 12.37 0.13 2.47
N LEU A 166 11.57 0.74 1.62
CA LEU A 166 11.89 2.00 0.94
C LEU A 166 11.07 3.14 1.50
N LEU A 167 11.73 4.27 1.69
CA LEU A 167 11.16 5.58 1.93
C LEU A 167 11.39 6.43 0.67
N THR A 168 10.32 6.91 0.07
CA THR A 168 10.36 7.95 -0.96
C THR A 168 9.88 9.27 -0.36
N LEU A 169 10.67 10.32 -0.51
CA LEU A 169 10.26 11.69 -0.17
C LEU A 169 10.08 12.48 -1.45
N ARG A 170 9.07 13.35 -1.50
CA ARG A 170 8.95 14.39 -2.53
C ARG A 170 8.75 15.75 -1.88
N VAL A 171 9.62 16.70 -2.23
CA VAL A 171 9.50 18.11 -1.86
C VAL A 171 9.20 18.92 -3.11
N GLY A 172 7.91 19.23 -3.35
CA GLY A 172 7.50 19.94 -4.56
C GLY A 172 7.82 21.44 -4.55
N LYS A 173 7.84 22.07 -3.36
CA LYS A 173 8.26 23.47 -3.17
C LYS A 173 9.39 23.58 -2.15
N PRO A 174 10.66 23.40 -2.54
CA PRO A 174 11.77 23.35 -1.60
C PRO A 174 11.97 24.67 -0.83
N SER A 175 12.04 24.57 0.49
CA SER A 175 12.40 25.64 1.44
C SER A 175 13.48 25.12 2.39
N PRO A 176 14.20 25.99 3.11
CA PRO A 176 15.13 25.53 4.14
C PRO A 176 14.46 24.64 5.20
N GLU A 177 13.21 24.94 5.54
CA GLU A 177 12.43 24.21 6.55
C GLU A 177 12.07 22.80 6.09
N ASN A 178 11.47 22.63 4.92
CA ASN A 178 11.08 21.29 4.47
C ASN A 178 12.27 20.42 4.03
N LYS A 179 13.40 21.02 3.64
CA LYS A 179 14.68 20.30 3.48
C LYS A 179 15.21 19.79 4.82
N ALA A 180 15.16 20.62 5.86
CA ALA A 180 15.56 20.19 7.20
C ALA A 180 14.63 19.10 7.76
N LEU A 181 13.32 19.20 7.50
CA LEU A 181 12.36 18.17 7.84
C LEU A 181 12.64 16.86 7.09
N ALA A 182 12.86 16.91 5.78
CA ALA A 182 13.22 15.74 4.97
C ALA A 182 14.47 15.05 5.52
N ALA A 183 15.52 15.81 5.85
CA ALA A 183 16.74 15.27 6.45
C ALA A 183 16.49 14.56 7.79
N LYS A 184 15.66 15.14 8.67
CA LYS A 184 15.27 14.50 9.94
C LYS A 184 14.50 13.19 9.73
N ILE A 185 13.59 13.16 8.75
CA ILE A 185 12.83 11.95 8.40
C ILE A 185 13.78 10.87 7.88
N VAL A 186 14.72 11.21 6.99
CA VAL A 186 15.72 10.26 6.49
C VAL A 186 16.60 9.72 7.61
N GLU A 187 17.07 10.59 8.52
CA GLU A 187 17.87 10.19 9.67
C GLU A 187 17.09 9.26 10.61
N GLY A 188 15.84 9.59 10.92
CA GLY A 188 14.97 8.76 11.74
C GLY A 188 14.67 7.41 11.09
N PHE A 189 14.38 7.40 9.79
CA PHE A 189 14.12 6.19 9.01
C PHE A 189 15.32 5.24 9.01
N ALA A 190 16.55 5.75 8.87
CA ALA A 190 17.76 4.93 8.90
C ALA A 190 17.97 4.20 10.25
N LYS A 191 17.37 4.70 11.34
CA LYS A 191 17.45 4.11 12.68
C LYS A 191 16.39 3.06 12.94
N LEU A 192 15.30 3.05 12.18
CA LEU A 192 14.24 2.04 12.33
C LEU A 192 14.78 0.65 12.00
N LYS A 193 14.27 -0.35 12.73
CA LYS A 193 14.60 -1.76 12.54
C LYS A 193 13.31 -2.55 12.38
N ALA A 194 13.33 -3.51 11.46
CA ALA A 194 12.23 -4.45 11.33
C ALA A 194 12.03 -5.20 12.67
N PRO A 195 10.78 -5.54 13.02
CA PRO A 195 10.50 -6.35 14.20
C PRO A 195 11.27 -7.67 14.12
N LYS A 196 11.79 -8.12 15.28
CA LYS A 196 12.46 -9.43 15.37
C LYS A 196 11.42 -10.53 15.14
N LYS A 197 11.79 -11.52 14.33
CA LYS A 197 10.98 -12.72 14.06
C LYS A 197 10.82 -13.58 15.30
#